data_AF-Q5BYK8-F1
#
_entry.id   AF-Q5BYK8-F1
#
_cell.length_a   1.000
_cell.length_b   1.000
_cell.length_c   1.000
_cell.angle_alpha   90.00
_cell.angle_beta   90.00
_cell.angle_gamma   90.00
#
_symmetry.space_group_name_H-M   'P 1'
#
loop_
_entity.id
_entity.type
_entity.pdbx_description
1 polymer ?
#
loop_
_entity_poly.entity_id
_entity_poly.type
_entity_poly.pdbx_seq_one_letter_code
_entity_poly.pdbx_strand_id
1 'polypeptide(L)'
;GEKSSGDDHNSDESVYRYSLVHTIYDICVRFPEVLPTIVPTICEILTYEEVNDTRAANEACKFLREILERFPQRKADILEKLMQIFPSVVGCETLRHLLWIFGEYCTTYEEINSFMTLVRQVIGELPLVDEELRRQGSQVNSIDSSTENRNQPSVLISGDINLGVTSAQRVTADGTYATQSALTLRSNKDSGSVNGIKRPVLQAALFESHYFPGVVLSVCLVKLFYRYSLILKQEQMKAVNKDESTNIKIVSKENSFAAECMLIIASMIHLATSQLLPHQVNPDHLDRMWICLKILADRRAEVLEAFERTSHSCLTEMLTYQESERKSDAKTRNQGLIEHQKHYLN
;
A
#
# COMPACT_ATOMS: atom_id res chain seq x y z
N GLY A 1 2.82 21.80 40.03
CA GLY A 1 1.80 20.75 40.07
C GLY A 1 0.62 21.23 39.27
N GLU A 2 0.64 20.98 37.96
CA GLU A 2 -0.51 21.10 37.08
C GLU A 2 -0.67 19.72 36.45
N LYS A 3 -1.73 19.03 36.84
CA LYS A 3 -2.10 17.72 36.31
C LYS A 3 -2.68 17.93 34.91
N SER A 4 -2.08 17.24 33.95
CA SER A 4 -2.65 16.94 32.63
C SER A 4 -3.89 16.07 32.79
N SER A 5 -5.06 16.69 32.69
CA SER A 5 -6.37 16.02 32.71
C SER A 5 -6.83 15.80 31.26
N GLY A 6 -6.16 14.91 30.52
CA GLY A 6 -6.43 14.71 29.09
C GLY A 6 -6.40 13.26 28.57
N ASP A 7 -5.76 12.31 29.26
CA ASP A 7 -5.45 11.00 28.66
C ASP A 7 -6.31 9.80 29.11
N ASP A 8 -7.17 9.92 30.12
CA ASP A 8 -7.88 8.75 30.66
C ASP A 8 -9.16 8.36 29.90
N HIS A 9 -9.77 9.26 29.11
CA HIS A 9 -11.02 8.94 28.40
C HIS A 9 -10.85 8.11 27.11
N ASN A 10 -9.63 8.03 26.56
CA ASN A 10 -9.38 7.35 25.28
C ASN A 10 -9.00 5.86 25.46
N SER A 11 -8.56 5.48 26.66
CA SER A 11 -8.18 4.10 27.01
C SER A 11 -9.39 3.16 26.96
N ASP A 12 -10.43 3.50 27.73
CA ASP A 12 -11.57 2.60 27.94
C ASP A 12 -12.39 2.42 26.66
N GLU A 13 -12.53 3.48 25.87
CA GLU A 13 -13.18 3.40 24.56
C GLU A 13 -12.36 2.55 23.57
N SER A 14 -11.04 2.72 23.51
CA SER A 14 -10.18 1.88 22.66
C SER A 14 -10.24 0.40 23.08
N VAL A 15 -10.28 0.11 24.38
CA VAL A 15 -10.41 -1.25 24.93
C VAL A 15 -11.78 -1.83 24.59
N TYR A 16 -12.83 -1.04 24.70
CA TYR A 16 -14.20 -1.42 24.32
C TYR A 16 -14.29 -1.76 22.83
N ARG A 17 -13.81 -0.88 21.95
CA ARG A 17 -13.81 -1.10 20.48
C ARG A 17 -13.04 -2.37 20.10
N TYR A 18 -11.88 -2.60 20.71
CA TYR A 18 -11.12 -3.83 20.51
C TYR A 18 -11.93 -5.05 20.95
N SER A 19 -12.50 -5.01 22.17
CA SER A 19 -13.26 -6.13 22.73
C SER A 19 -14.49 -6.46 21.89
N LEU A 20 -15.15 -5.44 21.33
CA LEU A 20 -16.29 -5.60 20.42
C LEU A 20 -15.89 -6.31 19.13
N VAL A 21 -14.85 -5.81 18.43
CA VAL A 21 -14.34 -6.44 17.20
C VAL A 21 -13.88 -7.87 17.46
N HIS A 22 -13.14 -8.08 18.56
CA HIS A 22 -12.65 -9.40 18.95
C HIS A 22 -13.80 -10.39 19.24
N THR A 23 -14.86 -9.94 19.92
CA THR A 23 -16.04 -10.78 20.18
C THR A 23 -16.79 -11.12 18.90
N ILE A 24 -16.96 -10.15 17.98
CA ILE A 24 -17.58 -10.38 16.68
C ILE A 24 -16.78 -11.42 15.87
N TYR A 25 -15.45 -11.28 15.88
CA TYR A 25 -14.55 -12.25 15.27
C TYR A 25 -14.74 -13.66 15.83
N ASP A 26 -14.73 -13.82 17.17
CA ASP A 26 -14.95 -15.10 17.83
C ASP A 26 -16.28 -15.76 17.44
N ILE A 27 -17.34 -14.96 17.30
CA ILE A 27 -18.65 -15.43 16.83
C ILE A 27 -18.56 -15.90 15.38
N CYS A 28 -17.94 -15.12 14.50
CA CYS A 28 -17.81 -15.45 13.07
C CYS A 28 -16.98 -16.71 12.83
N VAL A 29 -15.97 -16.97 13.66
CA VAL A 29 -15.18 -18.21 13.59
C VAL A 29 -16.01 -19.43 13.97
N ARG A 30 -16.94 -19.29 14.92
CA ARG A 30 -17.83 -20.38 15.35
C ARG A 30 -19.03 -20.59 14.43
N PHE A 31 -19.52 -19.52 13.81
CA PHE A 31 -20.73 -19.49 12.99
C PHE A 31 -20.45 -18.82 11.63
N PRO A 32 -19.75 -19.49 10.70
CA PRO A 32 -19.32 -18.88 9.43
C PRO A 32 -20.44 -18.39 8.52
N GLU A 33 -21.67 -18.86 8.73
CA GLU A 33 -22.87 -18.44 8.02
C GLU A 33 -23.17 -16.94 8.18
N VAL A 34 -22.67 -16.29 9.25
CA VAL A 34 -22.88 -14.85 9.49
C VAL A 34 -21.91 -13.95 8.72
N LEU A 35 -20.82 -14.52 8.16
CA LEU A 35 -19.76 -13.77 7.50
C LEU A 35 -20.24 -12.81 6.40
N PRO A 36 -21.17 -13.19 5.50
CA PRO A 36 -21.64 -12.29 4.45
C PRO A 36 -22.28 -11.00 5.00
N THR A 37 -22.88 -11.07 6.19
CA THR A 37 -23.50 -9.92 6.86
C THR A 37 -22.49 -9.08 7.63
N ILE A 38 -21.48 -9.71 8.24
CA ILE A 38 -20.56 -9.04 9.15
C ILE A 38 -19.35 -8.43 8.43
N VAL A 39 -18.80 -9.12 7.43
CA VAL A 39 -17.57 -8.68 6.77
C VAL A 39 -17.68 -7.27 6.17
N PRO A 40 -18.78 -6.90 5.47
CA PRO A 40 -18.93 -5.53 4.96
C PRO A 40 -18.81 -4.46 6.05
N THR A 41 -19.45 -4.69 7.20
CA THR A 41 -19.41 -3.80 8.37
C THR A 41 -18.00 -3.69 8.95
N ILE A 42 -17.28 -4.81 9.07
CA ILE A 42 -15.90 -4.80 9.56
C ILE A 42 -14.97 -4.05 8.58
N CYS A 43 -15.16 -4.23 7.28
CA CYS A 43 -14.43 -3.47 6.27
C CYS A 43 -14.71 -1.96 6.37
N GLU A 44 -15.95 -1.55 6.64
CA GLU A 44 -16.33 -0.14 6.80
C GLU A 44 -15.73 0.49 8.06
N ILE A 45 -15.65 -0.27 9.16
CA ILE A 45 -15.01 0.18 10.41
C ILE A 45 -13.54 0.62 10.18
N LEU A 46 -12.83 0.00 9.23
CA LEU A 46 -11.45 0.38 8.87
C LEU A 46 -11.34 1.76 8.22
N THR A 47 -12.45 2.36 7.78
CA THR A 47 -12.49 3.70 7.19
C THR A 47 -12.74 4.81 8.22
N TYR A 48 -13.12 4.46 9.45
CA TYR A 48 -13.43 5.44 10.47
C TYR A 48 -12.14 6.03 11.03
N GLU A 49 -12.03 7.37 10.99
CA GLU A 49 -10.87 8.12 11.46
C GLU A 49 -10.58 7.87 12.94
N GLU A 50 -11.61 7.62 13.74
CA GLU A 50 -11.49 7.32 15.16
C GLU A 50 -10.89 5.93 15.42
N VAL A 51 -10.99 5.00 14.46
CA VAL A 51 -10.53 3.62 14.58
C VAL A 51 -9.12 3.46 14.01
N ASN A 52 -8.81 4.10 12.87
CA ASN A 52 -7.46 4.30 12.32
C ASN A 52 -6.44 3.18 12.67
N ASP A 53 -5.29 3.47 13.28
CA ASP A 53 -4.25 2.49 13.61
C ASP A 53 -4.40 1.92 15.04
N THR A 54 -5.62 1.92 15.58
CA THR A 54 -5.91 1.39 16.93
C THR A 54 -5.80 -0.14 16.99
N ARG A 55 -5.83 -0.68 18.21
CA ARG A 55 -5.87 -2.14 18.43
C ARG A 55 -7.07 -2.81 17.75
N ALA A 56 -8.22 -2.11 17.67
CA ALA A 56 -9.43 -2.62 17.04
C ALA A 56 -9.25 -2.79 15.52
N ALA A 57 -8.63 -1.83 14.84
CA ALA A 57 -8.32 -1.95 13.41
C ALA A 57 -7.35 -3.10 13.12
N ASN A 58 -6.29 -3.20 13.91
CA ASN A 58 -5.33 -4.29 13.81
C ASN A 58 -6.02 -5.65 13.99
N GLU A 59 -6.96 -5.76 14.93
CA GLU A 59 -7.74 -6.97 15.16
C GLU A 59 -8.68 -7.28 13.98
N ALA A 60 -9.35 -6.28 13.43
CA ALA A 60 -10.15 -6.42 12.21
C ALA A 60 -9.31 -6.89 11.01
N CYS A 61 -8.09 -6.37 10.83
CA CYS A 61 -7.19 -6.84 9.78
C CYS A 61 -6.76 -8.30 9.98
N LYS A 62 -6.46 -8.73 11.22
CA LYS A 62 -6.16 -10.14 11.52
C LYS A 62 -7.36 -11.04 11.22
N PHE A 63 -8.55 -10.62 11.64
CA PHE A 63 -9.79 -11.32 11.35
C PHE A 63 -9.99 -11.53 9.85
N LEU A 64 -9.81 -10.47 9.04
CA LEU A 64 -9.94 -10.55 7.58
C LEU A 64 -8.92 -11.52 6.97
N ARG A 65 -7.66 -11.50 7.44
CA ARG A 65 -6.64 -12.48 7.00
C ARG A 65 -7.05 -13.91 7.30
N GLU A 66 -7.53 -14.17 8.51
CA GLU A 66 -7.96 -15.51 8.89
C GLU A 66 -9.17 -15.99 8.07
N ILE A 67 -10.16 -15.13 7.83
CA ILE A 67 -11.31 -15.51 7.00
C ILE A 67 -10.88 -15.83 5.58
N LEU A 68 -9.99 -15.03 4.99
CA LEU A 68 -9.50 -15.24 3.63
C LEU A 68 -8.80 -16.60 3.49
N GLU A 69 -8.05 -17.00 4.51
CA GLU A 69 -7.42 -18.33 4.55
C GLU A 69 -8.44 -19.46 4.76
N ARG A 70 -9.37 -19.29 5.71
CA ARG A 70 -10.30 -20.35 6.14
C ARG A 70 -11.48 -20.56 5.20
N PHE A 71 -11.90 -19.51 4.48
CA PHE A 71 -13.08 -19.52 3.62
C PHE A 71 -12.75 -19.02 2.20
N PRO A 72 -11.96 -19.78 1.40
CA PRO A 72 -11.53 -19.37 0.07
C PRO A 72 -12.68 -19.02 -0.88
N GLN A 73 -13.85 -19.61 -0.70
CA GLN A 73 -15.07 -19.34 -1.48
C GLN A 73 -15.62 -17.92 -1.29
N ARG A 74 -15.21 -17.20 -0.25
CA ARG A 74 -15.59 -15.80 0.01
C ARG A 74 -14.52 -14.81 -0.43
N LYS A 75 -13.35 -15.29 -0.87
CA LYS A 75 -12.18 -14.46 -1.18
C LYS A 75 -12.51 -13.32 -2.14
N ALA A 76 -13.22 -13.61 -3.24
CA ALA A 76 -13.58 -12.61 -4.24
C ALA A 76 -14.43 -11.48 -3.65
N ASP A 77 -15.51 -11.81 -2.92
CA ASP A 77 -16.41 -10.84 -2.29
C ASP A 77 -15.68 -9.93 -1.29
N ILE A 78 -14.79 -10.52 -0.48
CA ILE A 78 -14.02 -9.79 0.52
C ILE A 78 -13.01 -8.86 -0.15
N LEU A 79 -12.28 -9.34 -1.16
CA LEU A 79 -11.30 -8.54 -1.88
C LEU A 79 -11.98 -7.36 -2.60
N GLU A 80 -13.14 -7.58 -3.23
CA GLU A 80 -13.91 -6.52 -3.88
C GLU A 80 -14.29 -5.42 -2.89
N LYS A 81 -14.88 -5.80 -1.74
CA LYS A 81 -15.23 -4.84 -0.68
C LYS A 81 -14.00 -4.12 -0.12
N LEU A 82 -12.89 -4.83 0.08
CA LEU A 82 -11.65 -4.21 0.54
C LEU A 82 -11.09 -3.22 -0.49
N MET A 83 -11.11 -3.55 -1.78
CA MET A 83 -10.69 -2.62 -2.84
C MET A 83 -11.57 -1.36 -2.87
N GLN A 84 -12.87 -1.51 -2.63
CA GLN A 84 -13.81 -0.38 -2.57
C GLN A 84 -13.49 0.59 -1.41
N ILE A 85 -13.18 0.07 -0.22
CA ILE A 85 -12.96 0.90 0.98
C ILE A 85 -11.52 1.42 1.09
N PHE A 86 -10.56 0.77 0.44
CA PHE A 86 -9.12 1.09 0.55
C PHE A 86 -8.78 2.58 0.30
N PRO A 87 -9.36 3.29 -0.69
CA PRO A 87 -9.12 4.72 -0.90
C PRO A 87 -9.58 5.64 0.23
N SER A 88 -10.37 5.14 1.17
CA SER A 88 -10.90 5.88 2.32
C SER A 88 -10.19 5.53 3.63
N VAL A 89 -9.21 4.61 3.61
CA VAL A 89 -8.47 4.20 4.81
C VAL A 89 -7.42 5.25 5.15
N VAL A 90 -7.48 5.78 6.36
CA VAL A 90 -6.57 6.84 6.85
C VAL A 90 -5.31 6.26 7.48
N GLY A 91 -5.40 5.09 8.11
CA GLY A 91 -4.31 4.53 8.93
C GLY A 91 -3.17 3.90 8.17
N CYS A 92 -1.95 4.28 8.51
CA CYS A 92 -0.74 3.78 7.87
C CYS A 92 -0.52 2.30 8.16
N GLU A 93 -0.69 1.88 9.41
CA GLU A 93 -0.64 0.46 9.74
C GLU A 93 -1.78 -0.30 9.07
N THR A 94 -2.99 0.22 9.08
CA THR A 94 -4.12 -0.43 8.40
C THR A 94 -3.88 -0.57 6.89
N LEU A 95 -3.42 0.49 6.21
CA LEU A 95 -3.01 0.46 4.80
C LEU A 95 -1.98 -0.64 4.54
N ARG A 96 -0.96 -0.72 5.40
CA ARG A 96 0.06 -1.78 5.32
C ARG A 96 -0.56 -3.17 5.42
N HIS A 97 -1.49 -3.38 6.34
CA HIS A 97 -2.14 -4.68 6.51
C HIS A 97 -2.97 -5.08 5.29
N LEU A 98 -3.70 -4.13 4.71
CA LEU A 98 -4.55 -4.36 3.53
C LEU A 98 -3.73 -4.55 2.26
N LEU A 99 -2.65 -3.79 2.06
CA LEU A 99 -1.72 -3.99 0.95
C LEU A 99 -1.13 -5.41 0.97
N TRP A 100 -0.75 -5.89 2.15
CA TRP A 100 -0.28 -7.25 2.31
C TRP A 100 -1.35 -8.28 1.92
N ILE A 101 -2.62 -8.07 2.33
CA ILE A 101 -3.75 -8.93 1.95
C ILE A 101 -3.89 -9.00 0.43
N PHE A 102 -3.88 -7.86 -0.27
CA PHE A 102 -3.97 -7.86 -1.73
C PHE A 102 -2.78 -8.58 -2.39
N GLY A 103 -1.57 -8.36 -1.87
CA GLY A 103 -0.37 -9.05 -2.35
C GLY A 103 -0.38 -10.55 -2.12
N GLU A 104 -1.19 -11.05 -1.19
CA GLU A 104 -1.32 -12.49 -0.91
C GLU A 104 -2.47 -13.12 -1.70
N TYR A 105 -3.63 -12.47 -1.71
CA TYR A 105 -4.89 -13.08 -2.15
C TYR A 105 -5.36 -12.66 -3.55
N CYS A 106 -4.77 -11.63 -4.18
CA CYS A 106 -5.00 -11.35 -5.61
C CYS A 106 -4.23 -12.39 -6.45
N THR A 107 -4.97 -13.35 -7.01
CA THR A 107 -4.41 -14.52 -7.70
C THR A 107 -4.89 -14.64 -9.14
N THR A 108 -6.05 -14.07 -9.49
CA THR A 108 -6.55 -14.10 -10.87
C THR A 108 -6.05 -12.92 -11.69
N TYR A 109 -6.12 -13.03 -13.02
CA TYR A 109 -5.73 -11.94 -13.92
C TYR A 109 -6.55 -10.67 -13.64
N GLU A 110 -7.86 -10.81 -13.44
CA GLU A 110 -8.78 -9.71 -13.20
C GLU A 110 -8.51 -9.03 -11.86
N GLU A 111 -8.29 -9.82 -10.79
CA GLU A 111 -7.96 -9.31 -9.45
C GLU A 111 -6.64 -8.51 -9.48
N ILE A 112 -5.61 -9.04 -10.14
CA ILE A 112 -4.30 -8.39 -10.26
C ILE A 112 -4.43 -7.03 -10.98
N ASN A 113 -5.12 -6.98 -12.12
CA ASN A 113 -5.29 -5.73 -12.88
C ASN A 113 -6.18 -4.71 -12.15
N SER A 114 -7.21 -5.18 -11.43
CA SER A 114 -8.07 -4.34 -10.60
C SER A 114 -7.27 -3.72 -9.46
N PHE A 115 -6.42 -4.51 -8.80
CA PHE A 115 -5.53 -4.03 -7.76
C PHE A 115 -4.50 -3.02 -8.30
N MET A 116 -3.90 -3.26 -9.48
CA MET A 116 -2.99 -2.27 -10.08
C MET A 116 -3.70 -0.95 -10.39
N THR A 117 -4.96 -0.99 -10.80
CA THR A 117 -5.77 0.22 -11.01
C THR A 117 -6.03 0.95 -9.69
N LEU A 118 -6.34 0.22 -8.62
CA LEU A 118 -6.48 0.77 -7.28
C LEU A 118 -5.16 1.41 -6.79
N VAL A 119 -4.01 0.77 -7.04
CA VAL A 119 -2.69 1.32 -6.67
C VAL A 119 -2.47 2.67 -7.35
N ARG A 120 -2.76 2.80 -8.65
CA ARG A 120 -2.68 4.10 -9.36
C ARG A 120 -3.58 5.16 -8.72
N GLN A 121 -4.79 4.77 -8.32
CA GLN A 121 -5.74 5.68 -7.66
C GLN A 121 -5.20 6.18 -6.31
N VAL A 122 -4.64 5.30 -5.48
CA VAL A 122 -4.22 5.65 -4.12
C VAL A 122 -2.82 6.26 -4.00
N ILE A 123 -1.95 6.05 -4.99
CA ILE A 123 -0.61 6.65 -5.05
C ILE A 123 -0.60 8.00 -5.80
N GLY A 124 -1.57 8.19 -6.70
CA GLY A 124 -1.67 9.36 -7.57
C GLY A 124 -0.86 9.23 -8.85
N GLU A 125 -0.70 10.35 -9.56
CA GLU A 125 0.04 10.41 -10.82
C GLU A 125 1.55 10.17 -10.60
N LEU A 126 2.16 9.41 -11.51
CA LEU A 126 3.59 9.08 -11.49
C LEU A 126 4.30 9.77 -12.66
N PRO A 127 5.56 10.21 -12.51
CA PRO A 127 6.40 10.10 -11.31
C PRO A 127 6.07 11.14 -10.22
N LEU A 128 6.10 10.72 -8.95
CA LEU A 128 5.61 11.52 -7.80
C LEU A 128 6.34 12.86 -7.61
N VAL A 129 7.66 12.88 -7.77
CA VAL A 129 8.50 14.07 -7.55
C VAL A 129 8.26 15.11 -8.65
N ASP A 130 8.26 14.67 -9.91
CA ASP A 130 8.07 15.56 -11.05
C ASP A 130 6.69 16.22 -11.00
N GLU A 131 5.67 15.44 -10.61
CA GLU A 131 4.32 15.95 -10.43
C GLU A 131 4.24 16.97 -9.30
N GLU A 132 4.88 16.71 -8.16
CA GLU A 132 4.93 17.66 -7.04
C GLU A 132 5.63 18.97 -7.44
N LEU A 133 6.77 18.89 -8.14
CA LEU A 133 7.51 20.05 -8.62
C LEU A 133 6.71 20.86 -9.65
N ARG A 134 6.03 20.18 -10.58
CA ARG A 134 5.13 20.82 -11.57
C ARG A 134 4.01 21.57 -10.87
N ARG A 135 3.43 20.97 -9.83
CA ARG A 135 2.36 21.57 -9.05
C ARG A 135 2.82 22.80 -8.27
N GLN A 136 3.98 22.73 -7.62
CA GLN A 136 4.59 23.87 -6.92
C GLN A 136 4.92 25.02 -7.90
N GLY A 137 5.51 24.71 -9.06
CA GLY A 137 5.80 25.71 -10.09
C GLY A 137 4.54 26.39 -10.66
N SER A 138 3.43 25.67 -10.77
CA SER A 138 2.14 26.24 -11.21
C SER A 138 1.54 27.20 -10.17
N GLN A 139 1.72 26.93 -8.88
CA GLN A 139 1.27 27.80 -7.80
C GLN A 139 2.11 29.09 -7.68
N VAL A 140 3.42 28.99 -7.87
CA VAL A 140 4.30 30.18 -7.87
C VAL A 140 3.97 31.11 -9.03
N ASN A 141 3.71 30.56 -10.23
CA ASN A 141 3.35 31.35 -11.41
C ASN A 141 1.95 32.01 -11.33
N SER A 142 1.05 31.51 -10.47
CA SER A 142 -0.28 32.09 -10.28
C SER A 142 -0.34 33.19 -9.22
N ILE A 143 0.71 33.35 -8.42
CA ILE A 143 0.84 34.47 -7.48
C ILE A 143 1.47 35.70 -8.15
N ASP A 144 2.27 35.52 -9.21
CA ASP A 144 2.98 36.60 -9.91
C ASP A 144 2.33 37.04 -11.24
N SER A 145 1.23 36.41 -11.67
CA SER A 145 0.55 36.74 -12.92
C SER A 145 -0.55 37.81 -12.73
N SER A 146 -0.12 39.05 -12.46
CA SER A 146 -0.90 40.25 -12.77
C SER A 146 -0.37 41.03 -13.98
N THR A 147 0.38 40.36 -14.88
CA THR A 147 0.70 40.91 -16.21
C THR A 147 0.83 39.81 -17.27
N GLU A 148 0.20 40.07 -18.40
CA GLU A 148 -0.08 39.21 -19.56
C GLU A 148 1.18 38.72 -20.31
N ASN A 149 1.21 37.46 -20.79
CA ASN A 149 1.07 37.15 -22.23
C ASN A 149 1.08 35.63 -22.53
N ARG A 150 0.41 35.28 -23.62
CA ARG A 150 -0.10 33.96 -24.05
C ARG A 150 0.91 33.15 -24.92
N ASN A 151 0.68 31.82 -24.98
CA ASN A 151 0.92 30.87 -26.09
C ASN A 151 2.25 30.06 -26.23
N GLN A 152 2.06 28.73 -26.26
CA GLN A 152 2.72 27.69 -27.11
C GLN A 152 4.02 26.98 -26.63
N PRO A 153 4.40 25.79 -27.19
CA PRO A 153 4.15 24.46 -26.62
C PRO A 153 5.45 23.76 -26.12
N SER A 154 5.36 22.89 -25.12
CA SER A 154 6.52 22.14 -24.63
C SER A 154 6.87 20.97 -25.56
N VAL A 155 8.04 21.06 -26.20
CA VAL A 155 8.67 20.01 -26.99
C VAL A 155 9.36 19.01 -26.05
N LEU A 156 8.99 17.75 -26.17
CA LEU A 156 9.67 16.59 -25.60
C LEU A 156 11.01 16.37 -26.33
N ILE A 157 12.12 16.19 -25.61
CA ILE A 157 13.29 15.47 -26.12
C ILE A 157 13.75 14.45 -25.08
N SER A 158 13.79 13.19 -25.53
CA SER A 158 14.37 12.02 -24.89
C SER A 158 15.90 12.00 -25.05
N GLY A 159 16.60 11.32 -24.13
CA GLY A 159 17.92 10.75 -24.38
C GLY A 159 19.02 11.14 -23.38
N ASP A 160 19.35 10.16 -22.54
CA ASP A 160 20.68 9.80 -22.05
C ASP A 160 21.36 10.55 -20.87
N ILE A 161 21.36 9.85 -19.74
CA ILE A 161 22.41 9.59 -18.72
C ILE A 161 23.30 10.75 -18.21
N ASN A 162 23.15 10.98 -16.89
CA ASN A 162 24.04 11.56 -15.89
C ASN A 162 24.15 13.10 -15.71
N LEU A 163 23.68 13.49 -14.53
CA LEU A 163 24.18 14.53 -13.62
C LEU A 163 23.83 16.00 -13.94
N GLY A 164 22.93 16.54 -13.11
CA GLY A 164 22.77 17.98 -12.88
C GLY A 164 21.45 18.52 -13.40
N VAL A 165 20.71 19.19 -12.51
CA VAL A 165 19.54 20.02 -12.80
C VAL A 165 19.84 20.92 -13.99
N THR A 166 19.31 20.61 -15.17
CA THR A 166 19.43 21.49 -16.34
C THR A 166 18.37 22.59 -16.21
N SER A 167 18.82 23.77 -15.80
CA SER A 167 18.02 24.99 -15.79
C SER A 167 17.45 25.24 -17.19
N ALA A 168 16.14 25.41 -17.30
CA ALA A 168 15.50 25.78 -18.57
C ALA A 168 16.13 27.08 -19.10
N GLN A 169 16.73 27.00 -20.28
CA GLN A 169 17.44 28.11 -20.91
C GLN A 169 16.44 29.02 -21.61
N ARG A 170 16.40 30.31 -21.24
CA ARG A 170 15.55 31.30 -21.92
C ARG A 170 16.43 32.38 -22.56
N VAL A 171 16.01 32.84 -23.74
CA VAL A 171 16.63 33.95 -24.47
C VAL A 171 15.75 35.17 -24.27
N THR A 172 16.31 36.24 -23.74
CA THR A 172 15.61 37.53 -23.62
C THR A 172 15.52 38.23 -24.98
N ALA A 173 14.59 39.17 -25.13
CA ALA A 173 14.30 39.85 -26.40
C ALA A 173 15.49 40.64 -27.00
N ASP A 174 16.56 40.82 -26.23
CA ASP A 174 17.84 41.43 -26.63
C ASP A 174 18.89 40.41 -27.13
N GLY A 175 18.57 39.11 -27.16
CA GLY A 175 19.47 38.05 -27.60
C GLY A 175 20.44 37.53 -26.53
N THR A 176 20.29 37.96 -25.27
CA THR A 176 21.11 37.47 -24.17
C THR A 176 20.58 36.12 -23.66
N TYR A 177 21.46 35.12 -23.55
CA TYR A 177 21.12 33.83 -22.95
C TYR A 177 21.08 33.97 -21.42
N ALA A 178 19.92 33.75 -20.82
CA ALA A 178 19.73 33.78 -19.37
C ALA A 178 19.51 32.36 -18.84
N THR A 179 20.39 31.93 -17.93
CA THR A 179 20.25 30.69 -17.15
C THR A 179 19.60 31.01 -15.81
N GLN A 180 18.38 30.55 -15.59
CA GLN A 180 17.70 30.70 -14.31
C GLN A 180 18.08 29.51 -13.41
N SER A 181 19.07 29.71 -12.53
CA SER A 181 19.39 28.73 -11.48
C SER A 181 18.26 28.69 -10.47
N ALA A 182 17.47 27.61 -10.47
CA ALA A 182 16.49 27.35 -9.43
C ALA A 182 17.23 27.01 -8.12
N LEU A 183 17.55 28.04 -7.34
CA LEU A 183 18.02 27.90 -5.97
C LEU A 183 16.84 27.39 -5.13
N THR A 184 16.88 26.15 -4.67
CA THR A 184 15.93 25.61 -3.69
C THR A 184 16.15 26.33 -2.36
N LEU A 185 15.50 27.49 -2.20
CA LEU A 185 15.42 28.17 -0.92
C LEU A 185 14.65 27.28 0.05
N ARG A 186 15.38 26.63 0.96
CA ARG A 186 14.83 26.01 2.16
C ARG A 186 14.14 27.10 2.98
N SER A 187 12.84 27.28 2.79
CA SER A 187 12.02 27.97 3.77
C SER A 187 11.83 27.00 4.95
N ASN A 188 12.64 27.17 6.00
CA ASN A 188 12.28 26.74 7.35
C ASN A 188 11.01 27.51 7.75
N LYS A 189 9.85 27.02 7.32
CA LYS A 189 8.57 27.35 7.91
C LYS A 189 8.07 26.09 8.59
N ASP A 190 7.61 26.28 9.82
CA ASP A 190 7.05 25.28 10.71
C ASP A 190 6.28 24.18 9.96
N SER A 191 6.61 22.93 10.29
CA SER A 191 6.03 21.69 9.79
C SER A 191 4.60 21.48 10.32
N GLY A 192 3.77 22.52 10.28
CA GLY A 192 2.36 22.52 10.60
C GLY A 192 1.58 23.05 9.41
N SER A 193 0.98 22.15 8.62
CA SER A 193 -0.10 22.45 7.68
C SER A 193 0.21 23.45 6.56
N VAL A 194 1.15 23.12 5.67
CA VAL A 194 1.30 23.82 4.37
C VAL A 194 0.93 22.89 3.21
N ASN A 195 -0.23 22.21 3.25
CA ASN A 195 -0.85 21.63 2.06
C ASN A 195 -2.32 21.31 2.31
N GLY A 196 -3.23 22.27 2.09
CA GLY A 196 -4.68 22.02 2.01
C GLY A 196 -5.10 21.20 0.77
N ILE A 197 -4.20 20.37 0.25
CA ILE A 197 -4.41 19.53 -0.93
C ILE A 197 -4.75 18.14 -0.43
N LYS A 198 -5.97 17.67 -0.71
CA LYS A 198 -6.40 16.31 -0.40
C LYS A 198 -5.64 15.33 -1.29
N ARG A 199 -4.58 14.72 -0.76
CA ARG A 199 -3.80 13.68 -1.43
C ARG A 199 -4.53 12.33 -1.36
N PRO A 200 -4.35 11.44 -2.34
CA PRO A 200 -4.71 10.04 -2.21
C PRO A 200 -4.04 9.38 -0.99
N VAL A 201 -4.68 8.37 -0.39
CA VAL A 201 -4.30 7.85 0.94
C VAL A 201 -2.86 7.33 1.05
N LEU A 202 -2.38 6.57 0.05
CA LEU A 202 -1.01 6.07 0.06
C LEU A 202 -0.03 7.22 -0.24
N GLN A 203 -0.40 8.13 -1.14
CA GLN A 203 0.39 9.32 -1.40
C GLN A 203 0.56 10.17 -0.13
N ALA A 204 -0.51 10.40 0.62
CA ALA A 204 -0.47 11.15 1.87
C ALA A 204 0.53 10.53 2.86
N ALA A 205 0.43 9.21 3.11
CA ALA A 205 1.35 8.48 3.98
C ALA A 205 2.82 8.62 3.54
N LEU A 206 3.11 8.53 2.24
CA LEU A 206 4.46 8.69 1.72
C LEU A 206 5.01 10.12 1.92
N PHE A 207 4.19 11.15 1.68
CA PHE A 207 4.58 12.54 1.90
C PHE A 207 4.77 12.88 3.38
N GLU A 208 4.12 12.16 4.28
CA GLU A 208 4.34 12.23 5.73
C GLU A 208 5.55 11.41 6.20
N SER A 209 6.31 10.82 5.28
CA SER A 209 7.48 9.96 5.55
C SER A 209 7.13 8.59 6.17
N HIS A 210 5.86 8.20 6.17
CA HIS A 210 5.42 6.85 6.59
C HIS A 210 5.57 5.84 5.44
N TYR A 211 6.78 5.28 5.31
CA TYR A 211 7.14 4.42 4.17
C TYR A 211 6.82 2.94 4.31
N PHE A 212 6.38 2.48 5.49
CA PHE A 212 6.16 1.04 5.70
C PHE A 212 5.06 0.46 4.77
N PRO A 213 3.93 1.16 4.49
CA PRO A 213 3.01 0.77 3.43
C PRO A 213 3.68 0.64 2.06
N GLY A 214 4.58 1.56 1.71
CA GLY A 214 5.34 1.54 0.44
C GLY A 214 6.29 0.34 0.33
N VAL A 215 6.93 -0.05 1.44
CA VAL A 215 7.74 -1.28 1.50
C VAL A 215 6.88 -2.51 1.23
N VAL A 216 5.73 -2.62 1.90
CA VAL A 216 4.82 -3.75 1.69
C VAL A 216 4.28 -3.77 0.27
N LEU A 217 3.86 -2.63 -0.28
CA LEU A 217 3.46 -2.53 -1.68
C LEU A 217 4.58 -3.02 -2.62
N SER A 218 5.83 -2.67 -2.36
CA SER A 218 6.97 -3.11 -3.19
C SER A 218 7.12 -4.64 -3.20
N VAL A 219 6.97 -5.28 -2.05
CA VAL A 219 6.96 -6.76 -1.94
C VAL A 219 5.74 -7.35 -2.65
N CYS A 220 4.56 -6.74 -2.50
CA CYS A 220 3.34 -7.17 -3.17
C CYS A 220 3.49 -7.12 -4.70
N LEU A 221 4.07 -6.05 -5.25
CA LEU A 221 4.29 -5.92 -6.69
C LEU A 221 5.20 -7.02 -7.25
N VAL A 222 6.22 -7.45 -6.50
CA VAL A 222 7.07 -8.60 -6.88
C VAL A 222 6.26 -9.89 -6.99
N LYS A 223 5.43 -10.20 -5.98
CA LYS A 223 4.55 -11.38 -5.98
C LYS A 223 3.54 -11.34 -7.13
N LEU A 224 2.87 -10.20 -7.31
CA LEU A 224 1.89 -10.02 -8.36
C LEU A 224 2.52 -10.16 -9.75
N PHE A 225 3.73 -9.62 -9.96
CA PHE A 225 4.47 -9.83 -11.20
C PHE A 225 4.76 -11.31 -11.45
N TYR A 226 5.20 -12.05 -10.42
CA TYR A 226 5.43 -13.49 -10.55
C TYR A 226 4.16 -14.25 -10.94
N ARG A 227 3.03 -14.01 -10.25
CA ARG A 227 1.73 -14.63 -10.58
C ARG A 227 1.25 -14.25 -11.98
N TYR A 228 1.38 -12.98 -12.35
CA TYR A 228 1.02 -12.48 -13.68
C TYR A 228 1.85 -13.18 -14.78
N SER A 229 3.16 -13.32 -14.57
CA SER A 229 4.06 -14.07 -15.47
C SER A 229 3.64 -15.54 -15.60
N LEU A 230 3.25 -16.20 -14.51
CA LEU A 230 2.76 -17.58 -14.55
C LEU A 230 1.46 -17.73 -15.35
N ILE A 231 0.50 -16.80 -15.16
CA ILE A 231 -0.76 -16.78 -15.92
C ILE A 231 -0.47 -16.64 -17.41
N LEU A 232 0.39 -15.68 -17.79
CA LEU A 232 0.78 -15.46 -19.18
C LEU A 232 1.49 -16.68 -19.80
N LYS A 233 2.36 -17.36 -19.05
CA LYS A 233 2.98 -18.61 -19.49
C LYS A 233 1.95 -19.72 -19.69
N GLN A 234 0.94 -19.80 -18.83
CA GLN A 234 -0.14 -20.77 -18.98
C GLN A 234 -1.00 -20.49 -20.22
N GLU A 235 -1.29 -19.21 -20.52
CA GLU A 235 -1.94 -18.80 -21.77
C GLU A 235 -1.10 -19.20 -22.99
N GLN A 236 0.22 -19.00 -22.92
CA GLN A 236 1.15 -19.39 -23.98
C GLN A 236 1.13 -20.90 -24.24
N MET A 237 1.10 -21.73 -23.20
CA MET A 237 1.05 -23.19 -23.33
C MET A 237 -0.28 -23.70 -23.91
N LYS A 238 -1.39 -22.99 -23.65
CA LYS A 238 -2.73 -23.35 -24.17
C LYS A 238 -2.96 -22.92 -25.62
N ALA A 239 -2.18 -21.98 -26.14
CA ALA A 239 -2.29 -21.52 -27.52
C ALA A 239 -1.90 -22.64 -28.51
N VAL A 240 -2.85 -23.10 -29.31
CA VAL A 240 -2.70 -24.22 -30.28
C VAL A 240 -1.74 -23.85 -31.42
N ASN A 241 -1.69 -22.58 -31.82
CA ASN A 241 -0.78 -22.07 -32.84
C ASN A 241 0.31 -21.22 -32.18
N LYS A 242 1.54 -21.72 -32.17
CA LYS A 242 2.74 -21.02 -31.67
C LYS A 242 3.22 -19.98 -32.68
N ASP A 243 2.34 -19.07 -33.06
CA ASP A 243 2.71 -17.97 -33.96
C ASP A 243 3.63 -17.00 -33.22
N GLU A 244 4.70 -16.57 -33.88
CA GLU A 244 5.69 -15.62 -33.36
C GLU A 244 5.03 -14.33 -32.85
N SER A 245 3.96 -13.88 -33.51
CA SER A 245 3.14 -12.72 -33.13
C SER A 245 2.50 -12.87 -31.73
N THR A 246 2.04 -14.07 -31.38
CA THR A 246 1.43 -14.34 -30.06
C THR A 246 2.47 -14.28 -28.96
N ASN A 247 3.68 -14.81 -29.22
CA ASN A 247 4.78 -14.77 -28.27
C ASN A 247 5.23 -13.32 -28.00
N ILE A 248 5.37 -12.51 -29.05
CA ILE A 248 5.73 -11.08 -28.93
C ILE A 248 4.71 -10.33 -28.05
N LYS A 249 3.41 -10.58 -28.23
CA LYS A 249 2.35 -9.96 -27.41
C LYS A 249 2.46 -10.35 -25.94
N ILE A 250 2.73 -11.63 -25.65
CA ILE A 250 2.86 -12.11 -24.27
C ILE A 250 4.05 -11.46 -23.58
N VAL A 251 5.21 -11.45 -24.24
CA VAL A 251 6.43 -10.78 -23.73
C VAL A 251 6.20 -9.28 -23.55
N SER A 252 5.49 -8.63 -24.47
CA SER A 252 5.13 -7.22 -24.34
C SER A 252 4.24 -6.95 -23.12
N LYS A 253 3.24 -7.81 -22.85
CA LYS A 253 2.39 -7.68 -21.66
C LYS A 253 3.19 -7.85 -20.37
N GLU A 254 4.04 -8.87 -20.31
CA GLU A 254 4.91 -9.12 -19.16
C GLU A 254 5.87 -7.94 -18.91
N ASN A 255 6.50 -7.43 -19.96
CA ASN A 255 7.39 -6.26 -19.88
C ASN A 255 6.65 -5.00 -19.44
N SER A 256 5.44 -4.76 -19.97
CA SER A 256 4.61 -3.62 -19.59
C SER A 256 4.26 -3.68 -18.11
N PHE A 257 3.84 -4.85 -17.61
CA PHE A 257 3.50 -5.04 -16.21
C PHE A 257 4.73 -4.84 -15.30
N ALA A 258 5.88 -5.44 -15.67
CA ALA A 258 7.12 -5.27 -14.93
C ALA A 258 7.56 -3.79 -14.88
N ALA A 259 7.52 -3.10 -16.02
CA ALA A 259 7.89 -1.69 -16.11
C ALA A 259 7.01 -0.82 -15.23
N GLU A 260 5.71 -1.13 -15.16
CA GLU A 260 4.79 -0.44 -14.29
C GLU A 260 5.10 -0.66 -12.79
N CYS A 261 5.30 -1.92 -12.37
CA CYS A 261 5.70 -2.22 -10.99
C CYS A 261 7.00 -1.49 -10.62
N MET A 262 7.98 -1.51 -11.52
CA MET A 262 9.26 -0.82 -11.33
C MET A 262 9.09 0.71 -11.26
N LEU A 263 8.23 1.30 -12.08
CA LEU A 263 7.95 2.74 -12.07
C LEU A 263 7.32 3.17 -10.74
N ILE A 264 6.38 2.40 -10.21
CA ILE A 264 5.77 2.65 -8.90
C ILE A 264 6.85 2.64 -7.80
N ILE A 265 7.66 1.59 -7.72
CA ILE A 265 8.70 1.45 -6.70
C ILE A 265 9.76 2.55 -6.83
N ALA A 266 10.26 2.78 -8.04
CA ALA A 266 11.27 3.81 -8.32
C ALA A 266 10.75 5.21 -7.98
N SER A 267 9.47 5.51 -8.25
CA SER A 267 8.85 6.78 -7.89
C SER A 267 8.79 6.99 -6.39
N MET A 268 8.45 5.96 -5.61
CA MET A 268 8.44 6.04 -4.14
C MET A 268 9.86 6.23 -3.57
N ILE A 269 10.86 5.52 -4.10
CA ILE A 269 12.28 5.67 -3.71
C ILE A 269 12.79 7.07 -4.07
N HIS A 270 12.46 7.57 -5.27
CA HIS A 270 12.83 8.90 -5.71
C HIS A 270 12.21 9.97 -4.80
N LEU A 271 10.94 9.82 -4.41
CA LEU A 271 10.32 10.70 -3.41
C LEU A 271 11.07 10.64 -2.06
N ALA A 272 11.50 9.46 -1.61
CA ALA A 272 12.20 9.30 -0.33
C ALA A 272 13.56 10.00 -0.29
N THR A 273 14.23 10.02 -1.43
CA THR A 273 15.54 10.64 -1.62
C THR A 273 15.43 12.09 -2.08
N SER A 274 14.22 12.53 -2.43
CA SER A 274 13.93 13.93 -2.70
C SER A 274 13.96 14.72 -1.40
N GLN A 275 14.36 16.00 -1.48
CA GLN A 275 14.34 16.90 -0.33
C GLN A 275 12.93 17.48 -0.06
N LEU A 276 11.88 16.79 -0.49
CA LEU A 276 10.48 17.22 -0.38
C LEU A 276 9.78 16.69 0.87
N LEU A 277 10.35 15.69 1.53
CA LEU A 277 9.76 15.06 2.71
C LEU A 277 10.13 15.79 4.01
N PRO A 278 9.23 15.81 5.01
CA PRO A 278 9.48 16.45 6.30
C PRO A 278 10.56 15.73 7.12
N HIS A 279 10.67 14.41 7.00
CA HIS A 279 11.61 13.58 7.76
C HIS A 279 12.40 12.65 6.83
N GLN A 280 13.58 12.24 7.28
CA GLN A 280 14.33 11.20 6.57
C GLN A 280 13.62 9.85 6.71
N VAL A 281 13.53 9.13 5.59
CA VAL A 281 12.99 7.77 5.56
C VAL A 281 14.02 6.80 6.12
N ASN A 282 13.56 5.79 6.87
CA ASN A 282 14.42 4.72 7.39
C ASN A 282 15.20 4.04 6.23
N PRO A 283 16.54 4.03 6.25
CA PRO A 283 17.36 3.41 5.20
C PRO A 283 17.00 1.93 4.94
N ASP A 284 16.67 1.17 5.98
CA ASP A 284 16.29 -0.26 5.86
C ASP A 284 14.98 -0.43 5.07
N HIS A 285 14.06 0.54 5.12
CA HIS A 285 12.88 0.56 4.26
C HIS A 285 13.28 0.74 2.78
N LEU A 286 14.19 1.68 2.51
CA LEU A 286 14.66 1.95 1.16
C LEU A 286 15.45 0.77 0.59
N ASP A 287 16.31 0.15 1.37
CA ASP A 287 17.08 -1.04 0.97
C ASP A 287 16.15 -2.18 0.57
N ARG A 288 15.08 -2.44 1.34
CA ARG A 288 14.07 -3.45 0.97
C ARG A 288 13.35 -3.12 -0.33
N MET A 289 13.01 -1.86 -0.56
CA MET A 289 12.37 -1.41 -1.80
C MET A 289 13.33 -1.54 -3.00
N TRP A 290 14.60 -1.19 -2.82
CA TRP A 290 15.66 -1.40 -3.82
C TRP A 290 15.85 -2.87 -4.18
N ILE A 291 15.82 -3.76 -3.18
CA ILE A 291 15.87 -5.21 -3.41
C ILE A 291 14.68 -5.64 -4.27
N CYS A 292 13.46 -5.18 -3.97
CA CYS A 292 12.27 -5.50 -4.79
C CYS A 292 12.41 -4.98 -6.23
N LEU A 293 12.90 -3.75 -6.41
CA LEU A 293 13.17 -3.17 -7.73
C LEU A 293 14.20 -4.00 -8.51
N LYS A 294 15.27 -4.43 -7.85
CA LYS A 294 16.32 -5.26 -8.44
C LYS A 294 15.81 -6.64 -8.84
N ILE A 295 14.94 -7.25 -8.02
CA ILE A 295 14.30 -8.54 -8.33
C ILE A 295 13.42 -8.44 -9.58
N LEU A 296 12.63 -7.36 -9.71
CA LEU A 296 11.80 -7.12 -10.90
C LEU A 296 12.61 -6.84 -12.18
N ALA A 297 13.81 -6.24 -12.02
CA ALA A 297 14.73 -6.02 -13.13
C ALA A 297 15.42 -7.31 -13.58
N ASP A 298 15.90 -8.13 -12.63
CA ASP A 298 16.66 -9.35 -12.91
C ASP A 298 15.76 -10.53 -13.30
N ARG A 299 14.53 -10.59 -12.78
CA ARG A 299 13.48 -11.58 -13.09
C ARG A 299 13.90 -13.05 -12.93
N ARG A 300 14.82 -13.32 -12.00
CA ARG A 300 15.26 -14.68 -11.68
C ARG A 300 14.11 -15.48 -11.08
N ALA A 301 13.74 -16.58 -11.72
CA ALA A 301 12.55 -17.35 -11.39
C ALA A 301 12.61 -17.90 -9.95
N GLU A 302 13.76 -18.37 -9.51
CA GLU A 302 13.97 -18.97 -8.17
C GLU A 302 13.75 -17.93 -7.07
N VAL A 303 14.15 -16.68 -7.32
CA VAL A 303 13.99 -15.58 -6.36
C VAL A 303 12.54 -15.11 -6.31
N LEU A 304 11.90 -14.98 -7.47
CA LEU A 304 10.48 -14.62 -7.56
C LEU A 304 9.60 -15.67 -6.86
N GLU A 305 9.87 -16.95 -7.10
CA GLU A 305 9.16 -18.06 -6.47
C GLU A 305 9.36 -18.09 -4.96
N ALA A 306 10.57 -17.81 -4.46
CA ALA A 306 10.83 -17.74 -3.03
C ALA A 306 10.00 -16.64 -2.34
N PHE A 307 9.90 -15.45 -2.95
CA PHE A 307 9.09 -14.34 -2.42
C PHE A 307 7.62 -14.71 -2.26
N GLU A 308 7.09 -15.45 -3.24
CA GLU A 308 5.72 -15.96 -3.25
C GLU A 308 5.52 -17.02 -2.15
N ARG A 309 6.35 -18.08 -2.13
CA ARG A 309 6.15 -19.24 -1.24
C ARG A 309 6.40 -18.93 0.22
N THR A 310 7.45 -18.16 0.54
CA THR A 310 7.87 -17.95 1.93
C THR A 310 6.81 -17.16 2.70
N SER A 311 6.21 -16.14 2.09
CA SER A 311 5.20 -15.32 2.76
C SER A 311 3.95 -16.10 3.13
N HIS A 312 3.41 -16.87 2.17
CA HIS A 312 2.24 -17.71 2.41
C HIS A 312 2.52 -18.77 3.47
N SER A 313 3.68 -19.42 3.39
CA SER A 313 4.06 -20.49 4.33
C SER A 313 4.13 -19.97 5.76
N CYS A 314 4.72 -18.79 5.97
CA CYS A 314 4.75 -18.15 7.29
C CYS A 314 3.35 -17.78 7.80
N LEU A 315 2.44 -17.34 6.93
CA LEU A 315 1.05 -17.08 7.32
C LEU A 315 0.36 -18.37 7.78
N THR A 316 0.43 -19.42 6.98
CA THR A 316 -0.18 -20.72 7.29
C THR A 316 0.36 -21.25 8.62
N GLU A 317 1.68 -21.21 8.83
CA GLU A 317 2.31 -21.63 10.09
C GLU A 317 1.80 -20.80 11.28
N MET A 318 1.77 -19.47 11.16
CA MET A 318 1.24 -18.58 12.20
C MET A 318 -0.23 -18.89 12.55
N LEU A 319 -1.09 -19.10 11.54
CA LEU A 319 -2.50 -19.41 11.76
C LEU A 319 -2.68 -20.78 12.42
N THR A 320 -1.89 -21.79 12.05
CA THR A 320 -1.92 -23.11 12.71
C THR A 320 -1.51 -23.01 14.18
N TYR A 321 -0.48 -22.23 14.48
CA TYR A 321 -0.05 -21.97 15.86
C TYR A 321 -1.17 -21.27 16.66
N GLN A 322 -1.77 -20.20 16.11
CA GLN A 322 -2.87 -19.47 16.75
C GLN A 322 -4.11 -20.35 16.99
N GLU A 323 -4.40 -21.29 16.09
CA GLU A 323 -5.48 -22.25 16.30
C GLU A 323 -5.15 -23.24 17.43
N SER A 324 -3.89 -23.68 17.52
CA SER A 324 -3.44 -24.57 18.60
C SER A 324 -3.54 -23.90 19.98
N GLU A 325 -3.15 -22.63 20.07
CA GLU A 325 -3.28 -21.81 21.29
C GLU A 325 -4.75 -21.64 21.67
N ARG A 326 -5.63 -21.27 20.72
CA ARG A 326 -7.08 -21.14 20.98
C ARG A 326 -7.70 -22.44 21.48
N LYS A 327 -7.28 -23.60 20.94
CA LYS A 327 -7.73 -24.92 21.42
C LYS A 327 -7.20 -25.20 22.82
N SER A 328 -5.97 -24.81 23.13
CA SER A 328 -5.37 -24.92 24.48
C SER A 328 -6.15 -24.07 25.48
N ASP A 329 -6.38 -22.79 25.17
CA ASP A 329 -7.12 -21.85 26.02
C ASP A 329 -8.57 -22.27 26.25
N ALA A 330 -9.22 -22.84 25.24
CA ALA A 330 -10.55 -23.41 25.38
C ALA A 330 -10.55 -24.62 26.33
N LYS A 331 -9.55 -25.51 26.23
CA LYS A 331 -9.41 -26.66 27.14
C LYS A 331 -9.16 -26.19 28.58
N THR A 332 -8.25 -25.26 28.79
CA THR A 332 -7.92 -24.70 30.12
C THR A 332 -9.15 -24.03 30.75
N ARG A 333 -9.90 -23.23 29.99
CA ARG A 333 -11.15 -22.61 30.46
C ARG A 333 -12.20 -23.64 30.84
N ASN A 334 -12.41 -24.66 30.00
CA ASN A 334 -13.38 -25.72 30.28
C ASN A 334 -12.99 -26.55 31.51
N GLN A 335 -11.69 -26.81 31.69
CA GLN A 335 -11.19 -27.50 32.87
C GLN A 335 -11.41 -26.67 34.15
N GLY A 336 -11.11 -25.38 34.13
CA GLY A 336 -11.38 -24.47 35.26
C GLY A 336 -12.87 -24.40 35.63
N LEU A 337 -13.77 -24.40 34.64
CA LEU A 337 -15.21 -24.47 34.86
C LEU A 337 -15.64 -25.78 35.55
N ILE A 338 -15.07 -26.92 35.13
CA ILE A 338 -15.35 -28.24 35.73
C ILE A 338 -14.85 -28.29 37.19
N GLU A 339 -13.66 -27.76 37.45
CA GLU A 339 -13.07 -27.69 38.80
C GLU A 339 -13.89 -26.79 39.73
N HIS A 340 -14.32 -25.62 39.24
CA HIS A 340 -15.22 -24.73 39.96
C HIS A 340 -16.55 -25.44 40.26
N GLN A 341 -17.17 -26.10 39.28
CA GLN A 341 -18.43 -26.81 39.50
C GLN A 341 -18.31 -27.94 40.55
N LYS A 342 -17.19 -28.68 40.57
CA LYS A 342 -16.91 -29.70 41.60
C LYS A 342 -16.76 -29.12 43.00
N HIS A 343 -16.22 -27.90 43.14
CA HIS A 343 -16.08 -27.22 44.43
C HIS A 343 -17.44 -26.78 45.01
N TYR A 344 -18.47 -26.58 44.20
CA TYR A 344 -19.83 -26.24 44.68
C TYR A 344 -20.72 -27.47 44.95
N LEU A 345 -20.31 -28.65 44.50
CA LEU A 345 -21.03 -29.92 44.67
C LEU A 345 -20.53 -30.75 45.87
N ASN A 346 -19.40 -30.35 46.46
CA ASN A 346 -18.89 -30.84 47.75
C ASN A 346 -19.12 -29.77 48.82
#